data_AF-A0AAW2S486-F1
#
_entry.id   AF-A0AAW2S486-F1
#
_cell.length_a   1.000
_cell.length_b   1.000
_cell.length_c   1.000
_cell.angle_alpha   90.00
_cell.angle_beta   90.00
_cell.angle_gamma   90.00
#
_symmetry.space_group_name_H-M   'P 1'
#
loop_
_entity.id
_entity.type
_entity.pdbx_description
1 polymer ?
#
loop_
_entity_poly.entity_id
_entity_poly.type
_entity_poly.pdbx_seq_one_letter_code
_entity_poly.pdbx_strand_id
1 'polypeptide(L)'
;MDLSQAPTNNGLSLGFLSHASAAPPPLKNNRSSKITDDSISFQIESRIQSRLLHMPSIPLQLMDQQIENNHHHHHHIAENNSDENKDNEEDEGKIEEFRILGHPMTLKRKRESDSGSSTTSPPSSSKGFRVSSSEMESRRNAVRAWGNQSLRDADPDIFEIMEKEKERQYKGIELIASENFVCNAVMEALGSHLTNKYSEGMPGARYYGGNQYIDEIETLCCERALAAFGLDPESWGVNVQPYSCTSANFAVYTGLLLPGDRIMGLDTPSGGNTSHGCYLPNGRKVSGASIFFESLPYKVNPQTGCVDYDKLEEKALDFRPKILICGGSSYPREWDYARFRQIADKCGAVLLCDMAQISGLIAAKECASPFEYCDIVTSTTHKSLRGPRGGIIFFRKGPKPRKRGMLLNQGDGGDRYDFEEKINFAVFPALQGGPHNNHIAALAIALKQVATPEYKMYMQQVKKNARALAAALLRRNCRLITGGTDNHMLLWDLRNLGLTGKNFEKVCEFCHITLNKVTTFDDNGNITPGGVRIGTPAMTSRGCLEADFEIMAEFLLRAAQIASSVQREHGKLPKSFLKGLENNKEIIDLRARVESFASQFAMPGFDV
;
A
#
# COMPACT_ATOMS: atom_id res chain seq x y z
N MET A 1 37.21 -40.99 37.39
CA MET A 1 37.33 -41.96 36.28
C MET A 1 37.33 -41.16 34.98
N ASP A 2 38.39 -40.50 34.53
CA ASP A 2 39.86 -40.74 34.53
C ASP A 2 40.30 -41.03 33.07
N LEU A 3 41.42 -40.50 32.56
CA LEU A 3 42.33 -39.49 33.11
C LEU A 3 43.21 -38.92 31.97
N SER A 4 43.35 -37.58 31.89
CA SER A 4 44.57 -36.89 31.38
C SER A 4 44.96 -37.10 29.89
N GLN A 5 45.94 -36.40 29.27
CA GLN A 5 46.87 -35.32 29.68
C GLN A 5 46.82 -34.11 28.71
N ALA A 6 47.46 -33.01 29.12
CA ALA A 6 47.75 -31.78 28.34
C ALA A 6 49.31 -31.71 28.11
N PRO A 7 50.01 -30.58 27.80
CA PRO A 7 49.56 -29.19 27.57
C PRO A 7 50.28 -28.37 26.44
N THR A 8 49.76 -27.15 26.21
CA THR A 8 50.44 -25.87 25.84
C THR A 8 51.78 -25.84 25.08
N ASN A 9 51.91 -24.95 24.06
CA ASN A 9 52.44 -23.59 24.28
C ASN A 9 52.11 -22.58 23.15
N ASN A 10 52.36 -21.29 23.39
CA ASN A 10 52.09 -20.15 22.49
C ASN A 10 53.18 -19.89 21.44
N GLY A 11 52.82 -19.18 20.36
CA GLY A 11 53.76 -18.58 19.41
C GLY A 11 53.10 -17.53 18.49
N LEU A 12 53.44 -16.26 18.68
CA LEU A 12 53.03 -15.15 17.80
C LEU A 12 54.05 -14.91 16.69
N SER A 13 53.60 -14.62 15.47
CA SER A 13 54.35 -13.79 14.52
C SER A 13 53.42 -13.03 13.57
N LEU A 14 53.78 -11.78 13.29
CA LEU A 14 53.24 -10.99 12.19
C LEU A 14 53.89 -11.40 10.86
N GLY A 15 53.24 -11.07 9.74
CA GLY A 15 53.76 -11.32 8.40
C GLY A 15 53.09 -10.43 7.36
N PHE A 16 53.60 -9.21 7.17
CA PHE A 16 53.26 -8.37 6.03
C PHE A 16 54.03 -8.84 4.78
N LEU A 17 53.33 -9.02 3.65
CA LEU A 17 53.95 -9.10 2.33
C LEU A 17 53.13 -8.29 1.32
N SER A 18 53.80 -7.39 0.61
CA SER A 18 53.24 -6.50 -0.40
C SER A 18 53.94 -6.69 -1.73
N HIS A 19 53.21 -7.02 -2.79
CA HIS A 19 53.53 -6.90 -4.23
C HIS A 19 52.41 -7.63 -5.01
N ALA A 20 52.12 -7.38 -6.29
CA ALA A 20 52.33 -6.22 -7.16
C ALA A 20 51.37 -6.36 -8.37
N SER A 21 51.14 -5.29 -9.12
CA SER A 21 50.25 -5.35 -10.31
C SER A 21 50.93 -6.04 -11.50
N ALA A 22 50.19 -6.89 -12.21
CA ALA A 22 50.56 -7.44 -13.52
C ALA A 22 49.31 -7.59 -14.41
N ALA A 23 49.40 -7.11 -15.66
CA ALA A 23 48.29 -7.13 -16.62
C ALA A 23 48.20 -8.48 -17.39
N PRO A 24 47.01 -8.92 -17.84
CA PRO A 24 46.84 -10.18 -18.53
C PRO A 24 47.28 -10.15 -20.01
N PRO A 25 47.82 -11.26 -20.55
CA PRO A 25 48.10 -11.41 -21.99
C PRO A 25 46.81 -11.68 -22.81
N PRO A 26 46.83 -11.44 -24.14
CA PRO A 26 45.63 -11.47 -24.98
C PRO A 26 45.11 -12.89 -25.31
N LEU A 27 43.79 -13.02 -25.34
CA LEU A 27 43.08 -14.25 -25.72
C LEU A 27 43.17 -14.53 -27.23
N LYS A 28 43.47 -15.77 -27.60
CA LYS A 28 43.31 -16.29 -28.97
C LYS A 28 41.91 -16.88 -29.16
N ASN A 29 41.24 -16.50 -30.25
CA ASN A 29 39.98 -17.11 -30.65
C ASN A 29 40.16 -18.58 -31.06
N ASN A 30 39.41 -19.51 -30.45
CA ASN A 30 38.78 -20.57 -31.23
C ASN A 30 37.53 -21.21 -30.57
N ARG A 31 36.42 -21.05 -31.30
CA ARG A 31 35.12 -21.75 -31.34
C ARG A 31 34.82 -22.93 -30.38
N SER A 32 33.55 -22.93 -29.94
CA SER A 32 32.63 -24.09 -29.87
C SER A 32 32.46 -24.88 -28.56
N SER A 33 31.74 -24.29 -27.60
CA SER A 33 30.65 -24.99 -26.89
C SER A 33 29.60 -23.99 -26.40
N LYS A 34 28.34 -24.12 -26.82
CA LYS A 34 27.23 -23.28 -26.31
C LYS A 34 26.67 -23.89 -25.02
N ILE A 35 26.85 -23.20 -23.90
CA ILE A 35 25.97 -23.33 -22.74
C ILE A 35 24.90 -22.25 -22.89
N THR A 36 23.62 -22.62 -22.74
CA THR A 36 22.49 -21.70 -22.87
C THR A 36 22.20 -21.03 -21.53
N ASP A 37 22.27 -19.70 -21.51
CA ASP A 37 21.86 -18.87 -20.38
C ASP A 37 20.36 -18.54 -20.51
N ASP A 38 19.54 -19.01 -19.56
CA ASP A 38 18.07 -18.87 -19.57
C ASP A 38 17.62 -17.49 -19.03
N SER A 39 18.23 -16.42 -19.55
CA SER A 39 17.84 -15.05 -19.25
C SER A 39 16.49 -14.72 -19.90
N ILE A 40 15.40 -14.79 -19.15
CA ILE A 40 14.05 -14.48 -19.65
C ILE A 40 13.95 -12.99 -19.99
N SER A 41 14.06 -12.65 -21.28
CA SER A 41 13.75 -11.34 -21.81
C SER A 41 12.25 -11.23 -22.14
N PHE A 42 11.60 -10.18 -21.65
CA PHE A 42 10.23 -9.85 -22.05
C PHE A 42 10.25 -9.13 -23.40
N GLN A 43 10.14 -9.89 -24.49
CA GLN A 43 9.78 -9.34 -25.79
C GLN A 43 8.26 -9.17 -25.87
N ILE A 44 7.81 -7.95 -26.13
CA ILE A 44 6.41 -7.65 -26.49
C ILE A 44 6.34 -7.59 -28.02
N GLU A 45 5.57 -8.47 -28.65
CA GLU A 45 5.41 -8.45 -30.11
C GLU A 45 4.53 -7.27 -30.55
N SER A 46 5.12 -6.35 -31.32
CA SER A 46 4.41 -5.22 -31.91
C SER A 46 3.69 -5.61 -33.21
N ARG A 47 2.38 -5.83 -33.15
CA ARG A 47 1.50 -6.01 -34.34
C ARG A 47 0.22 -5.17 -34.31
N ILE A 48 0.35 -3.87 -34.07
CA ILE A 48 -0.57 -2.86 -34.60
C ILE A 48 0.30 -1.80 -35.29
N GLN A 49 0.05 -1.53 -36.57
CA GLN A 49 0.83 -0.57 -37.36
C GLN A 49 -0.10 0.26 -38.24
N SER A 50 0.26 1.54 -38.43
CA SER A 50 -0.53 2.60 -39.06
C SER A 50 -1.71 3.09 -38.18
N ARG A 51 -2.02 4.40 -38.08
CA ARG A 51 -1.39 5.61 -38.66
C ARG A 51 -1.31 6.72 -37.59
N LEU A 52 -0.14 7.32 -37.39
CA LEU A 52 0.00 8.66 -36.79
C LEU A 52 1.10 9.44 -37.52
N LEU A 53 0.95 10.76 -37.55
CA LEU A 53 1.85 11.68 -38.26
C LEU A 53 3.03 12.12 -37.38
N HIS A 54 4.08 12.64 -38.04
CA HIS A 54 5.34 13.00 -37.42
C HIS A 54 5.25 14.31 -36.61
N MET A 55 5.74 14.30 -35.37
CA MET A 55 6.03 15.50 -34.57
C MET A 55 7.35 15.29 -33.82
N PRO A 56 8.32 16.22 -33.88
CA PRO A 56 9.62 16.08 -33.20
C PRO A 56 9.53 16.43 -31.70
N SER A 57 10.41 15.81 -30.91
CA SER A 57 10.52 16.04 -29.46
C SER A 57 11.42 17.23 -29.12
N ILE A 58 11.06 17.97 -28.06
CA ILE A 58 11.88 19.05 -27.47
C ILE A 58 12.37 18.60 -26.08
N PRO A 59 13.66 18.75 -25.72
CA PRO A 59 14.16 18.42 -24.39
C PRO A 59 13.76 19.44 -23.32
N LEU A 60 13.54 18.96 -22.09
CA LEU A 60 13.52 19.80 -20.89
C LEU A 60 14.95 19.97 -20.35
N GLN A 61 15.39 21.21 -20.15
CA GLN A 61 16.55 21.54 -19.33
C GLN A 61 16.12 22.35 -18.12
N LEU A 62 16.65 22.01 -16.94
CA LEU A 62 16.59 22.87 -15.77
C LEU A 62 17.54 24.06 -15.99
N MET A 63 17.20 25.23 -15.42
CA MET A 63 18.13 26.34 -15.31
C MET A 63 18.86 26.30 -13.97
N ASP A 64 20.17 26.13 -14.02
CA ASP A 64 21.03 26.54 -12.91
C ASP A 64 21.12 28.07 -12.86
N GLN A 65 21.25 28.62 -11.65
CA GLN A 65 21.63 30.02 -11.48
C GLN A 65 23.16 30.14 -11.49
N GLN A 66 23.69 30.99 -12.37
CA GLN A 66 25.07 31.49 -12.25
C GLN A 66 25.06 33.02 -12.20
N ILE A 67 25.82 33.53 -11.24
CA ILE A 67 26.13 34.95 -11.04
C ILE A 67 27.52 35.17 -11.60
N GLU A 68 27.73 36.14 -12.50
CA GLU A 68 28.93 36.99 -12.42
C GLU A 68 28.83 38.29 -13.24
N ASN A 69 29.73 39.23 -12.90
CA ASN A 69 29.68 40.66 -13.20
C ASN A 69 30.03 41.02 -14.66
N ASN A 70 29.60 42.22 -15.10
CA ASN A 70 30.58 43.27 -15.41
C ASN A 70 30.04 44.72 -15.48
N HIS A 71 30.99 45.66 -15.36
CA HIS A 71 30.91 47.13 -15.40
C HIS A 71 30.32 47.70 -16.73
N HIS A 72 29.84 48.96 -16.89
CA HIS A 72 29.77 50.19 -16.05
C HIS A 72 28.70 51.19 -16.67
N HIS A 73 28.58 52.53 -16.50
CA HIS A 73 29.29 53.67 -15.84
C HIS A 73 28.30 54.89 -15.73
N HIS A 74 28.35 55.71 -14.65
CA HIS A 74 27.90 57.14 -14.57
C HIS A 74 26.41 57.53 -14.89
N HIS A 75 25.80 58.65 -14.42
CA HIS A 75 26.15 59.73 -13.46
C HIS A 75 24.87 60.48 -12.96
N HIS A 76 24.85 60.96 -11.69
CA HIS A 76 24.08 62.14 -11.16
C HIS A 76 22.52 62.17 -11.21
N ILE A 77 21.80 63.14 -10.60
CA ILE A 77 21.70 63.63 -9.18
C ILE A 77 20.45 64.55 -9.05
N ALA A 78 19.87 64.71 -7.83
CA ALA A 78 18.77 65.65 -7.45
C ALA A 78 17.38 65.41 -8.12
N GLU A 79 16.20 65.54 -7.50
CA GLU A 79 15.60 66.44 -6.48
C GLU A 79 15.05 67.80 -6.99
N ASN A 80 13.72 67.91 -7.21
CA ASN A 80 12.76 68.75 -6.43
C ASN A 80 11.46 69.15 -7.18
N ASN A 81 10.33 68.93 -6.48
CA ASN A 81 9.13 69.77 -6.29
C ASN A 81 8.23 70.34 -7.42
N SER A 82 6.98 70.54 -6.98
CA SER A 82 5.99 71.60 -7.27
C SER A 82 5.04 71.51 -8.49
N ASP A 83 3.76 71.44 -8.10
CA ASP A 83 2.62 72.27 -8.52
C ASP A 83 1.71 71.90 -9.71
N GLU A 84 0.44 72.21 -9.45
CA GLU A 84 -0.79 71.88 -10.16
C GLU A 84 -0.88 72.50 -11.56
N ASN A 85 -1.57 71.81 -12.49
CA ASN A 85 -2.88 72.30 -12.98
C ASN A 85 -3.68 71.25 -13.76
N LYS A 86 -4.91 71.63 -14.15
CA LYS A 86 -6.04 70.77 -14.51
C LYS A 86 -6.18 70.39 -15.99
N ASP A 87 -7.17 69.50 -16.19
CA ASP A 87 -8.13 69.38 -17.30
C ASP A 87 -7.80 68.45 -18.50
N ASN A 88 -8.86 67.73 -18.90
CA ASN A 88 -9.07 66.95 -20.13
C ASN A 88 -8.25 65.66 -20.33
N GLU A 89 -8.78 64.54 -19.82
CA GLU A 89 -8.51 63.20 -20.36
C GLU A 89 -9.38 62.96 -21.62
N GLU A 90 -8.75 62.81 -22.80
CA GLU A 90 -9.37 62.13 -23.95
C GLU A 90 -8.79 60.71 -24.09
N ASP A 91 -9.68 59.71 -24.18
CA ASP A 91 -9.37 58.28 -24.12
C ASP A 91 -8.84 57.74 -25.47
N GLU A 92 -7.55 57.96 -25.76
CA GLU A 92 -6.83 57.16 -26.77
C GLU A 92 -6.66 55.71 -26.26
N GLY A 93 -7.68 54.90 -26.55
CA GLY A 93 -7.83 53.55 -26.01
C GLY A 93 -6.65 52.62 -26.27
N LYS A 94 -5.77 52.49 -25.27
CA LYS A 94 -4.65 51.54 -25.26
C LYS A 94 -5.16 50.10 -25.40
N ILE A 95 -4.63 49.41 -26.41
CA ILE A 95 -4.71 47.95 -26.46
C ILE A 95 -3.73 47.41 -25.41
N GLU A 96 -4.23 46.89 -24.29
CA GLU A 96 -3.42 46.15 -23.33
C GLU A 96 -2.97 44.82 -23.96
N GLU A 97 -1.79 44.83 -24.59
CA GLU A 97 -1.08 43.62 -25.00
C GLU A 97 -0.22 43.13 -23.83
N PHE A 98 -0.67 42.07 -23.16
CA PHE A 98 0.12 41.38 -22.14
C PHE A 98 0.69 40.07 -22.68
N ARG A 99 1.81 39.64 -22.08
CA ARG A 99 2.54 38.43 -22.50
C ARG A 99 2.45 37.34 -21.45
N ILE A 100 1.98 36.17 -21.85
CA ILE A 100 2.06 34.94 -21.04
C ILE A 100 3.08 34.02 -21.71
N LEU A 101 4.08 33.57 -20.95
CA LEU A 101 5.18 32.71 -21.45
C LEU A 101 5.83 33.29 -22.73
N GLY A 102 6.08 34.60 -22.75
CA GLY A 102 6.71 35.33 -23.87
C GLY A 102 5.80 35.63 -25.07
N HIS A 103 4.62 34.99 -25.17
CA HIS A 103 3.71 35.14 -26.29
C HIS A 103 2.74 36.32 -26.07
N PRO A 104 2.63 37.29 -26.99
CA PRO A 104 1.68 38.39 -26.88
C PRO A 104 0.25 37.94 -27.15
N MET A 105 -0.70 38.43 -26.35
CA MET A 105 -2.13 38.25 -26.60
C MET A 105 -2.84 39.61 -26.58
N THR A 106 -3.76 39.82 -27.54
CA THR A 106 -4.53 41.06 -27.69
C THR A 106 -6.03 40.83 -27.45
N LEU A 107 -6.60 41.57 -26.50
CA LEU A 107 -7.94 41.31 -25.98
C LEU A 107 -9.01 42.16 -26.72
N LYS A 108 -9.39 41.72 -27.92
CA LYS A 108 -10.40 42.41 -28.76
C LYS A 108 -11.81 42.35 -28.15
N ARG A 109 -12.22 43.39 -27.41
CA ARG A 109 -13.64 43.65 -27.10
C ARG A 109 -14.38 44.07 -28.37
N LYS A 110 -15.32 43.24 -28.83
CA LYS A 110 -16.16 43.52 -30.01
C LYS A 110 -17.23 44.57 -29.66
N ARG A 111 -17.05 45.83 -30.07
CA ARG A 111 -18.16 46.77 -30.25
C ARG A 111 -18.85 46.44 -31.58
N GLU A 112 -20.15 46.18 -31.55
CA GLU A 112 -20.96 46.04 -32.76
C GLU A 112 -21.52 47.42 -33.14
N SER A 113 -21.40 47.77 -34.42
CA SER A 113 -21.64 49.12 -34.95
C SER A 113 -22.74 49.08 -36.01
N ASP A 114 -24.00 49.19 -35.58
CA ASP A 114 -25.14 49.41 -36.49
C ASP A 114 -25.44 50.91 -36.60
N SER A 115 -25.47 51.40 -37.84
CA SER A 115 -25.74 52.80 -38.17
C SER A 115 -27.22 53.02 -38.49
N GLY A 116 -27.97 53.63 -37.57
CA GLY A 116 -29.38 53.97 -37.78
C GLY A 116 -29.85 55.12 -36.89
N SER A 117 -30.10 56.29 -37.49
CA SER A 117 -30.48 57.51 -36.76
C SER A 117 -31.98 57.58 -36.46
N SER A 118 -32.37 57.56 -35.19
CA SER A 118 -33.45 58.41 -34.66
C SER A 118 -33.36 58.53 -33.14
N THR A 119 -33.89 59.61 -32.57
CA THR A 119 -33.75 59.97 -31.16
C THR A 119 -34.79 59.33 -30.25
N THR A 120 -34.34 58.67 -29.18
CA THR A 120 -35.10 58.53 -27.92
C THR A 120 -34.14 58.20 -26.77
N SER A 121 -34.55 58.51 -25.54
CA SER A 121 -33.70 58.36 -24.34
C SER A 121 -33.39 56.89 -24.01
N PRO A 122 -32.20 56.58 -23.46
CA PRO A 122 -31.83 55.22 -23.11
C PRO A 122 -32.70 54.70 -21.95
N PRO A 123 -33.40 53.56 -22.11
CA PRO A 123 -34.09 52.94 -20.98
C PRO A 123 -33.06 52.38 -20.00
N SER A 124 -33.27 52.60 -18.70
CA SER A 124 -32.48 52.05 -17.59
C SER A 124 -32.69 50.53 -17.46
N SER A 125 -32.26 49.80 -18.48
CA SER A 125 -32.32 48.35 -18.57
C SER A 125 -30.95 47.78 -18.21
N SER A 126 -30.83 47.33 -16.96
CA SER A 126 -29.81 46.34 -16.62
C SER A 126 -30.08 45.09 -17.45
N LYS A 127 -29.38 44.95 -18.60
CA LYS A 127 -29.38 43.75 -19.46
C LYS A 127 -28.69 42.59 -18.74
N GLY A 128 -29.28 42.12 -17.64
CA GLY A 128 -28.91 40.87 -17.02
C GLY A 128 -29.13 39.74 -18.02
N PHE A 129 -28.13 38.89 -18.18
CA PHE A 129 -28.14 37.74 -19.10
C PHE A 129 -29.16 36.68 -18.65
N ARG A 130 -30.45 36.96 -18.89
CA ARG A 130 -31.55 36.02 -18.67
C ARG A 130 -31.63 35.03 -19.83
N VAL A 131 -30.81 33.98 -19.73
CA VAL A 131 -30.95 32.74 -20.50
C VAL A 131 -32.41 32.27 -20.44
N SER A 132 -33.00 31.86 -21.56
CA SER A 132 -34.43 31.50 -21.58
C SER A 132 -34.71 30.22 -20.76
N SER A 133 -35.92 30.07 -20.24
CA SER A 133 -36.29 28.87 -19.46
C SER A 133 -36.17 27.58 -20.26
N SER A 134 -36.53 27.62 -21.55
CA SER A 134 -36.39 26.51 -22.51
C SER A 134 -34.92 26.16 -22.78
N GLU A 135 -34.08 27.17 -23.04
CA GLU A 135 -32.64 26.98 -23.25
C GLU A 135 -31.94 26.45 -21.99
N MET A 136 -32.31 26.94 -20.81
CA MET A 136 -31.84 26.40 -19.52
C MET A 136 -32.27 24.94 -19.31
N GLU A 137 -33.46 24.55 -19.74
CA GLU A 137 -33.91 23.15 -19.65
C GLU A 137 -33.18 22.25 -20.65
N SER A 138 -32.96 22.73 -21.88
CA SER A 138 -32.12 22.05 -22.89
C SER A 138 -30.69 21.81 -22.35
N ARG A 139 -30.08 22.84 -21.75
CA ARG A 139 -28.75 22.74 -21.11
C ARG A 139 -28.75 21.78 -19.91
N ARG A 140 -29.81 21.77 -19.07
CA ARG A 140 -29.96 20.78 -17.99
C ARG A 140 -30.09 19.36 -18.53
N ASN A 141 -30.87 19.15 -19.58
CA ASN A 141 -31.05 17.84 -20.21
C ASN A 141 -29.76 17.34 -20.87
N ALA A 142 -28.99 18.20 -21.52
CA ALA A 142 -27.67 17.85 -22.05
C ALA A 142 -26.70 17.37 -20.94
N VAL A 143 -26.74 17.97 -19.74
CA VAL A 143 -25.93 17.50 -18.59
C VAL A 143 -26.46 16.19 -18.03
N ARG A 144 -27.78 16.07 -17.78
CA ARG A 144 -28.40 14.82 -17.29
C ARG A 144 -28.13 13.64 -18.23
N ALA A 145 -28.13 13.88 -19.53
CA ALA A 145 -27.99 12.86 -20.57
C ALA A 145 -26.64 12.12 -20.55
N TRP A 146 -25.59 12.68 -19.93
CA TRP A 146 -24.32 11.98 -19.67
C TRP A 146 -24.05 11.78 -18.18
N GLY A 147 -24.32 12.80 -17.34
CA GLY A 147 -23.96 12.80 -15.92
C GLY A 147 -24.88 12.00 -14.99
N ASN A 148 -26.04 11.55 -15.48
CA ASN A 148 -27.04 10.79 -14.70
C ASN A 148 -27.37 9.41 -15.30
N GLN A 149 -26.57 8.92 -16.27
CA GLN A 149 -26.73 7.57 -16.80
C GLN A 149 -26.40 6.50 -15.73
N SER A 150 -27.03 5.33 -15.78
CA SER A 150 -26.56 4.19 -14.99
C SER A 150 -25.29 3.60 -15.62
N LEU A 151 -24.47 2.91 -14.85
CA LEU A 151 -23.25 2.26 -15.38
C LEU A 151 -23.57 1.32 -16.55
N ARG A 152 -24.70 0.60 -16.50
CA ARG A 152 -25.14 -0.31 -17.56
C ARG A 152 -25.43 0.42 -18.89
N ASP A 153 -25.92 1.65 -18.82
CA ASP A 153 -26.28 2.44 -20.01
C ASP A 153 -25.08 3.26 -20.53
N ALA A 154 -24.19 3.68 -19.63
CA ALA A 154 -23.00 4.47 -19.94
C ALA A 154 -21.84 3.62 -20.48
N ASP A 155 -21.60 2.45 -19.89
CA ASP A 155 -20.54 1.53 -20.28
C ASP A 155 -20.99 0.06 -20.04
N PRO A 156 -21.70 -0.55 -21.03
CA PRO A 156 -22.15 -1.93 -20.95
C PRO A 156 -21.00 -2.94 -20.79
N ASP A 157 -19.84 -2.67 -21.37
CA ASP A 157 -18.68 -3.57 -21.37
C ASP A 157 -18.08 -3.65 -19.96
N ILE A 158 -17.86 -2.50 -19.30
CA ILE A 158 -17.42 -2.43 -17.91
C ILE A 158 -18.50 -3.00 -16.97
N PHE A 159 -19.79 -2.77 -17.24
CA PHE A 159 -20.87 -3.39 -16.47
C PHE A 159 -20.80 -4.92 -16.52
N GLU A 160 -20.65 -5.53 -17.71
CA GLU A 160 -20.56 -6.99 -17.85
C GLU A 160 -19.30 -7.56 -17.18
N ILE A 161 -18.17 -6.85 -17.22
CA ILE A 161 -16.94 -7.24 -16.53
C ILE A 161 -17.11 -7.19 -15.00
N MET A 162 -17.81 -6.17 -14.46
CA MET A 162 -18.07 -6.06 -13.02
C MET A 162 -19.03 -7.15 -12.52
N GLU A 163 -20.08 -7.49 -13.30
CA GLU A 163 -20.99 -8.59 -12.95
C GLU A 163 -20.26 -9.95 -12.93
N LYS A 164 -19.28 -10.17 -13.81
CA LYS A 164 -18.45 -11.40 -13.81
C LYS A 164 -17.56 -11.51 -12.57
N GLU A 165 -16.95 -10.42 -12.11
CA GLU A 165 -16.18 -10.43 -10.86
C GLU A 165 -17.09 -10.62 -9.63
N LYS A 166 -18.30 -10.04 -9.65
CA LYS A 166 -19.32 -10.26 -8.63
C LYS A 166 -19.73 -11.74 -8.54
N GLU A 167 -19.98 -12.38 -9.68
CA GLU A 167 -20.27 -13.81 -9.78
C GLU A 167 -19.07 -14.66 -9.30
N ARG A 168 -17.83 -14.31 -9.69
CA ARG A 168 -16.61 -14.99 -9.26
C ARG A 168 -16.44 -14.96 -7.73
N GLN A 169 -16.67 -13.82 -7.10
CA GLN A 169 -16.62 -13.69 -5.63
C GLN A 169 -17.71 -14.51 -4.94
N TYR A 170 -18.92 -14.54 -5.51
CA TYR A 170 -20.05 -15.31 -4.96
C TYR A 170 -19.84 -16.83 -5.08
N LYS A 171 -19.31 -17.32 -6.21
CA LYS A 171 -19.08 -18.74 -6.46
C LYS A 171 -17.72 -19.27 -5.99
N GLY A 172 -16.80 -18.39 -5.60
CA GLY A 172 -15.44 -18.74 -5.15
C GLY A 172 -15.32 -19.06 -3.66
N ILE A 173 -14.32 -19.89 -3.33
CA ILE A 173 -13.81 -20.05 -1.96
C ILE A 173 -12.61 -19.12 -1.79
N GLU A 174 -12.84 -17.95 -1.19
CA GLU A 174 -11.87 -16.87 -1.10
C GLU A 174 -10.99 -16.98 0.15
N LEU A 175 -9.74 -17.40 -0.04
CA LEU A 175 -8.76 -17.76 0.99
C LEU A 175 -7.48 -16.90 0.97
N ILE A 176 -7.42 -15.85 0.15
CA ILE A 176 -6.34 -14.86 0.22
C ILE A 176 -6.43 -14.14 1.58
N ALA A 177 -5.44 -14.40 2.45
CA ALA A 177 -5.40 -13.91 3.83
C ALA A 177 -5.34 -12.38 4.00
N SER A 178 -5.39 -11.62 2.90
CA SER A 178 -5.38 -10.16 2.85
C SER A 178 -6.63 -9.57 2.17
N GLU A 179 -7.67 -10.37 1.93
CA GLU A 179 -8.93 -9.96 1.31
C GLU A 179 -10.12 -10.21 2.24
N ASN A 180 -11.21 -9.46 1.98
CA ASN A 180 -12.43 -9.47 2.77
C ASN A 180 -13.57 -8.80 1.99
N PHE A 181 -14.82 -9.07 2.37
CA PHE A 181 -16.00 -8.45 1.76
C PHE A 181 -16.51 -7.31 2.63
N VAL A 182 -16.70 -6.12 2.04
CA VAL A 182 -17.22 -4.93 2.74
C VAL A 182 -18.76 -4.95 2.79
N CYS A 183 -19.37 -4.18 3.68
CA CYS A 183 -20.82 -4.00 3.68
C CYS A 183 -21.27 -2.99 2.61
N ASN A 184 -22.54 -3.04 2.18
CA ASN A 184 -23.05 -2.16 1.12
C ASN A 184 -22.83 -0.66 1.42
N ALA A 185 -23.07 -0.22 2.66
CA ALA A 185 -22.86 1.18 3.06
C ALA A 185 -21.40 1.69 2.88
N VAL A 186 -20.40 0.80 2.89
CA VAL A 186 -19.00 1.14 2.55
C VAL A 186 -18.83 1.34 1.04
N MET A 187 -19.56 0.58 0.20
CA MET A 187 -19.56 0.74 -1.26
C MET A 187 -20.34 1.98 -1.69
N GLU A 188 -21.51 2.25 -1.09
CA GLU A 188 -22.31 3.45 -1.33
C GLU A 188 -21.52 4.74 -1.02
N ALA A 189 -20.78 4.75 0.11
CA ALA A 189 -19.92 5.87 0.47
C ALA A 189 -18.71 6.02 -0.48
N LEU A 190 -18.11 4.93 -0.94
CA LEU A 190 -17.03 4.96 -1.95
C LEU A 190 -17.51 5.50 -3.31
N GLY A 191 -18.70 5.10 -3.75
CA GLY A 191 -19.34 5.57 -5.00
C GLY A 191 -20.01 6.95 -4.91
N SER A 192 -19.81 7.68 -3.81
CA SER A 192 -20.55 8.92 -3.52
C SER A 192 -19.94 10.18 -4.14
N HIS A 193 -20.77 11.22 -4.21
CA HIS A 193 -20.40 12.58 -4.64
C HIS A 193 -19.25 13.22 -3.86
N LEU A 194 -18.82 12.65 -2.73
CA LEU A 194 -17.64 13.09 -1.97
C LEU A 194 -16.34 13.00 -2.79
N THR A 195 -16.30 12.15 -3.83
CA THR A 195 -15.18 12.10 -4.78
C THR A 195 -14.93 13.41 -5.54
N ASN A 196 -15.89 14.35 -5.53
CA ASN A 196 -15.81 15.61 -6.26
C ASN A 196 -15.09 16.72 -5.48
N LYS A 197 -14.87 16.57 -4.16
CA LYS A 197 -14.37 17.66 -3.32
C LYS A 197 -12.87 17.55 -3.05
N TYR A 198 -12.14 18.61 -3.37
CA TYR A 198 -10.73 18.79 -3.04
C TYR A 198 -10.59 19.43 -1.64
N SER A 199 -9.79 18.82 -0.75
CA SER A 199 -9.74 19.11 0.69
C SER A 199 -8.33 19.11 1.30
N GLU A 200 -7.32 19.56 0.54
CA GLU A 200 -5.94 19.63 1.02
C GLU A 200 -5.77 20.43 2.33
N GLY A 201 -4.85 19.96 3.17
CA GLY A 201 -4.72 20.34 4.57
C GLY A 201 -5.48 19.40 5.53
N MET A 202 -5.63 19.82 6.78
CA MET A 202 -6.34 19.09 7.84
C MET A 202 -7.68 19.77 8.17
N PRO A 203 -8.63 19.12 8.87
CA PRO A 203 -9.85 19.76 9.35
C PRO A 203 -9.58 21.08 10.09
N GLY A 204 -10.31 22.15 9.75
CA GLY A 204 -10.09 23.51 10.26
C GLY A 204 -8.86 24.24 9.69
N ALA A 205 -7.97 23.56 8.98
CA ALA A 205 -6.72 24.07 8.41
C ALA A 205 -6.57 23.65 6.94
N ARG A 206 -7.56 24.02 6.11
CA ARG A 206 -7.65 23.65 4.70
C ARG A 206 -7.13 24.75 3.76
N TYR A 207 -6.53 24.33 2.65
CA TYR A 207 -6.06 25.21 1.57
C TYR A 207 -7.20 25.71 0.66
N TYR A 208 -8.39 25.10 0.77
CA TYR A 208 -9.55 25.38 -0.07
C TYR A 208 -10.81 25.61 0.76
N GLY A 209 -11.69 26.50 0.29
CA GLY A 209 -13.00 26.74 0.89
C GLY A 209 -14.00 25.60 0.69
N GLY A 210 -15.19 25.73 1.30
CA GLY A 210 -16.32 24.82 1.12
C GLY A 210 -16.13 23.42 1.74
N ASN A 211 -15.21 23.26 2.70
CA ASN A 211 -14.88 21.97 3.31
C ASN A 211 -15.67 21.60 4.57
N GLN A 212 -16.66 22.41 5.02
CA GLN A 212 -17.40 22.20 6.27
C GLN A 212 -17.77 20.73 6.55
N TYR A 213 -18.57 20.11 5.67
CA TYR A 213 -19.01 18.72 5.85
C TYR A 213 -17.90 17.68 5.62
N ILE A 214 -16.80 18.04 4.95
CA ILE A 214 -15.61 17.19 4.81
C ILE A 214 -14.84 17.16 6.13
N ASP A 215 -14.73 18.30 6.80
CA ASP A 215 -14.09 18.43 8.11
C ASP A 215 -14.90 17.68 9.19
N GLU A 216 -16.23 17.76 9.14
CA GLU A 216 -17.13 16.92 9.95
C GLU A 216 -16.89 15.41 9.69
N ILE A 217 -16.83 14.98 8.43
CA ILE A 217 -16.59 13.57 8.02
C ILE A 217 -15.22 13.07 8.48
N GLU A 218 -14.16 13.85 8.28
CA GLU A 218 -12.79 13.44 8.61
C GLU A 218 -12.54 13.44 10.12
N THR A 219 -13.05 14.43 10.85
CA THR A 219 -12.98 14.47 12.33
C THR A 219 -13.68 13.24 12.92
N LEU A 220 -14.89 12.93 12.47
CA LEU A 220 -15.65 11.75 12.89
C LEU A 220 -14.97 10.43 12.49
N CYS A 221 -14.17 10.42 11.42
CA CYS A 221 -13.36 9.27 11.04
C CYS A 221 -12.18 9.06 12.02
N CYS A 222 -11.48 10.14 12.37
CA CYS A 222 -10.39 10.13 13.36
C CYS A 222 -10.89 9.73 14.77
N GLU A 223 -12.00 10.31 15.24
CA GLU A 223 -12.65 9.94 16.50
C GLU A 223 -12.98 8.44 16.55
N ARG A 224 -13.63 7.92 15.51
CA ARG A 224 -13.98 6.49 15.41
C ARG A 224 -12.75 5.60 15.29
N ALA A 225 -11.65 6.07 14.70
CA ALA A 225 -10.40 5.34 14.63
C ALA A 225 -9.78 5.17 16.04
N LEU A 226 -9.67 6.26 16.80
CA LEU A 226 -9.16 6.20 18.17
C LEU A 226 -10.07 5.33 19.06
N ALA A 227 -11.39 5.51 18.97
CA ALA A 227 -12.36 4.73 19.74
C ALA A 227 -12.33 3.22 19.39
N ALA A 228 -12.23 2.85 18.12
CA ALA A 228 -12.19 1.45 17.67
C ALA A 228 -10.96 0.67 18.16
N PHE A 229 -9.85 1.37 18.44
CA PHE A 229 -8.65 0.78 19.04
C PHE A 229 -8.52 1.03 20.55
N GLY A 230 -9.50 1.73 21.15
CA GLY A 230 -9.53 2.04 22.59
C GLY A 230 -8.44 3.02 23.03
N LEU A 231 -8.12 4.00 22.19
CA LEU A 231 -7.02 4.95 22.38
C LEU A 231 -7.53 6.28 22.97
N ASP A 232 -6.77 6.80 23.93
CA ASP A 232 -6.92 8.14 24.48
C ASP A 232 -6.40 9.22 23.49
N PRO A 233 -7.23 10.20 23.07
CA PRO A 233 -6.83 11.28 22.16
C PRO A 233 -5.69 12.19 22.67
N GLU A 234 -5.50 12.32 23.98
CA GLU A 234 -4.37 13.09 24.54
C GLU A 234 -3.04 12.35 24.37
N SER A 235 -3.08 11.01 24.41
CA SER A 235 -1.93 10.11 24.24
C SER A 235 -1.68 9.66 22.80
N TRP A 236 -2.70 9.73 21.92
CA TRP A 236 -2.64 9.22 20.54
C TRP A 236 -3.39 10.11 19.55
N GLY A 237 -2.71 10.48 18.47
CA GLY A 237 -3.32 11.06 17.28
C GLY A 237 -3.41 10.03 16.15
N VAL A 238 -4.14 10.41 15.10
CA VAL A 238 -4.35 9.56 13.92
C VAL A 238 -4.47 10.41 12.65
N ASN A 239 -3.91 9.93 11.54
CA ASN A 239 -4.13 10.47 10.20
C ASN A 239 -4.77 9.38 9.32
N VAL A 240 -5.93 9.72 8.75
CA VAL A 240 -6.81 8.82 7.96
C VAL A 240 -6.73 9.05 6.44
N GLN A 241 -5.91 10.00 6.00
CA GLN A 241 -5.74 10.36 4.59
C GLN A 241 -4.83 9.44 3.72
N PRO A 242 -3.98 8.50 4.24
CA PRO A 242 -3.10 7.72 3.37
C PRO A 242 -3.84 6.82 2.38
N TYR A 243 -3.57 6.96 1.07
CA TYR A 243 -4.22 6.17 0.02
C TYR A 243 -3.94 4.65 0.12
N SER A 244 -2.93 4.22 0.88
CA SER A 244 -2.62 2.81 1.16
C SER A 244 -1.74 2.69 2.41
N CYS A 245 -1.55 1.48 2.96
CA CYS A 245 -0.53 1.28 3.99
C CYS A 245 0.91 1.43 3.43
N THR A 246 1.11 1.27 2.12
CA THR A 246 2.41 1.55 1.50
C THR A 246 2.73 3.04 1.57
N SER A 247 1.77 3.93 1.28
CA SER A 247 1.95 5.37 1.46
C SER A 247 1.94 5.78 2.93
N ALA A 248 1.16 5.11 3.80
CA ALA A 248 1.19 5.33 5.25
C ALA A 248 2.59 5.04 5.84
N ASN A 249 3.16 3.88 5.52
CA ASN A 249 4.52 3.50 5.93
C ASN A 249 5.56 4.47 5.36
N PHE A 250 5.44 4.85 4.08
CA PHE A 250 6.39 5.77 3.45
C PHE A 250 6.31 7.20 4.00
N ALA A 251 5.12 7.68 4.40
CA ALA A 251 4.96 8.95 5.11
C ALA A 251 5.59 8.92 6.51
N VAL A 252 5.44 7.82 7.25
CA VAL A 252 6.15 7.63 8.53
C VAL A 252 7.67 7.67 8.35
N TYR A 253 8.20 7.08 7.27
CA TYR A 253 9.63 7.17 6.98
C TYR A 253 10.02 8.61 6.62
N THR A 254 9.39 9.23 5.62
CA THR A 254 9.70 10.59 5.14
C THR A 254 9.56 11.67 6.21
N GLY A 255 8.63 11.53 7.17
CA GLY A 255 8.48 12.48 8.28
C GLY A 255 9.54 12.40 9.36
N LEU A 256 10.28 11.29 9.45
CA LEU A 256 11.19 10.98 10.58
C LEU A 256 12.64 10.69 10.17
N LEU A 257 12.87 10.41 8.88
CA LEU A 257 14.14 9.96 8.32
C LEU A 257 14.61 10.88 7.19
N LEU A 258 15.92 11.09 7.11
CA LEU A 258 16.57 11.64 5.92
C LEU A 258 16.87 10.50 4.92
N PRO A 259 17.02 10.79 3.62
CA PRO A 259 17.47 9.79 2.66
C PRO A 259 18.80 9.15 3.08
N GLY A 260 18.87 7.81 3.00
CA GLY A 260 20.01 7.02 3.47
C GLY A 260 20.01 6.66 4.96
N ASP A 261 19.06 7.18 5.76
CA ASP A 261 18.87 6.71 7.14
C ASP A 261 18.45 5.24 7.20
N ARG A 262 18.64 4.61 8.36
CA ARG A 262 18.56 3.16 8.53
C ARG A 262 17.22 2.65 9.05
N ILE A 263 16.69 1.60 8.41
CA ILE A 263 15.48 0.88 8.82
C ILE A 263 15.73 -0.63 8.98
N MET A 264 15.03 -1.26 9.93
CA MET A 264 15.02 -2.73 10.07
C MET A 264 13.59 -3.27 10.06
N GLY A 265 13.33 -4.24 9.18
CA GLY A 265 12.04 -4.91 9.03
C GLY A 265 12.18 -6.42 8.90
N LEU A 266 11.06 -7.15 8.96
CA LEU A 266 11.07 -8.60 8.76
C LEU A 266 11.34 -8.93 7.29
N ASP A 267 12.24 -9.88 7.03
CA ASP A 267 12.55 -10.37 5.68
C ASP A 267 11.28 -10.88 4.96
N THR A 268 11.18 -10.68 3.65
CA THR A 268 9.93 -11.01 2.92
C THR A 268 9.63 -12.52 2.92
N PRO A 269 10.60 -13.44 2.70
CA PRO A 269 10.39 -14.88 2.89
C PRO A 269 10.30 -15.33 4.36
N SER A 270 10.60 -14.44 5.32
CA SER A 270 10.31 -14.65 6.75
C SER A 270 8.89 -14.21 7.13
N GLY A 271 8.18 -13.51 6.24
CA GLY A 271 6.80 -13.09 6.43
C GLY A 271 6.55 -11.57 6.47
N GLY A 272 7.56 -10.74 6.23
CA GLY A 272 7.44 -9.27 6.25
C GLY A 272 6.58 -8.67 5.12
N ASN A 273 6.57 -7.34 5.00
CA ASN A 273 5.98 -6.64 3.85
C ASN A 273 7.05 -6.02 2.95
N THR A 274 6.75 -5.91 1.66
CA THR A 274 7.61 -5.22 0.68
C THR A 274 7.95 -3.80 1.13
N SER A 275 7.01 -3.06 1.76
CA SER A 275 7.24 -1.71 2.28
C SER A 275 8.18 -1.63 3.49
N HIS A 276 8.59 -2.76 4.09
CA HIS A 276 9.52 -2.81 5.23
C HIS A 276 10.99 -2.84 4.79
N GLY A 277 11.30 -2.25 3.63
CA GLY A 277 12.67 -2.18 3.08
C GLY A 277 13.11 -3.37 2.22
N CYS A 278 12.18 -4.09 1.59
CA CYS A 278 12.51 -5.28 0.79
C CYS A 278 13.47 -4.99 -0.38
N TYR A 279 14.54 -5.81 -0.48
CA TYR A 279 15.49 -5.94 -1.58
C TYR A 279 15.79 -7.43 -1.85
N LEU A 280 16.32 -7.76 -3.03
CA LEU A 280 16.64 -9.15 -3.42
C LEU A 280 18.05 -9.60 -2.95
N PRO A 281 18.30 -10.92 -2.82
CA PRO A 281 19.62 -11.44 -2.41
C PRO A 281 20.81 -11.03 -3.29
N ASN A 282 20.58 -10.58 -4.53
CA ASN A 282 21.59 -10.01 -5.42
C ASN A 282 21.80 -8.50 -5.24
N GLY A 283 21.34 -7.91 -4.14
CA GLY A 283 21.44 -6.48 -3.83
C GLY A 283 20.44 -5.58 -4.55
N ARG A 284 19.58 -6.12 -5.45
CA ARG A 284 18.60 -5.29 -6.17
C ARG A 284 17.51 -4.79 -5.21
N LYS A 285 17.57 -3.50 -4.85
CA LYS A 285 16.52 -2.75 -4.16
C LYS A 285 15.18 -2.91 -4.91
N VAL A 286 14.07 -3.15 -4.20
CA VAL A 286 12.75 -3.45 -4.79
C VAL A 286 11.66 -2.47 -4.34
N SER A 287 11.65 -2.14 -3.06
CA SER A 287 10.68 -1.19 -2.49
C SER A 287 11.21 0.24 -2.50
N GLY A 288 10.31 1.23 -2.59
CA GLY A 288 10.69 2.64 -2.35
C GLY A 288 11.42 2.82 -1.03
N ALA A 289 10.99 2.12 0.02
CA ALA A 289 11.68 2.08 1.31
C ALA A 289 13.15 1.63 1.19
N SER A 290 13.44 0.56 0.44
CA SER A 290 14.82 0.11 0.17
C SER A 290 15.60 1.03 -0.77
N ILE A 291 14.93 1.85 -1.58
CA ILE A 291 15.55 2.77 -2.54
C ILE A 291 16.04 4.03 -1.82
N PHE A 292 15.17 4.67 -1.04
CA PHE A 292 15.44 5.94 -0.38
C PHE A 292 16.07 5.80 1.02
N PHE A 293 15.93 4.65 1.68
CA PHE A 293 16.48 4.38 3.01
C PHE A 293 17.33 3.10 2.98
N GLU A 294 18.30 2.99 3.89
CA GLU A 294 19.17 1.81 3.99
C GLU A 294 18.52 0.75 4.90
N SER A 295 18.28 -0.43 4.33
CA SER A 295 17.52 -1.50 4.99
C SER A 295 18.40 -2.69 5.36
N LEU A 296 18.19 -3.24 6.56
CA LEU A 296 18.70 -4.55 6.95
C LEU A 296 17.56 -5.42 7.51
N PRO A 297 17.29 -6.61 6.94
CA PRO A 297 16.22 -7.46 7.42
C PRO A 297 16.64 -8.33 8.61
N TYR A 298 15.77 -8.40 9.62
CA TYR A 298 15.75 -9.50 10.59
C TYR A 298 14.90 -10.66 10.04
N LYS A 299 15.02 -11.85 10.63
CA LYS A 299 14.47 -13.09 10.07
C LYS A 299 13.73 -13.92 11.11
N VAL A 300 12.97 -14.90 10.64
CA VAL A 300 12.60 -16.06 11.46
C VAL A 300 13.78 -17.01 11.63
N ASN A 301 13.83 -17.70 12.76
CA ASN A 301 14.64 -18.89 12.94
C ASN A 301 14.09 -20.00 12.01
N PRO A 302 14.88 -20.60 11.09
CA PRO A 302 14.34 -21.48 10.06
C PRO A 302 13.70 -22.78 10.58
N GLN A 303 14.16 -23.28 11.73
CA GLN A 303 13.70 -24.56 12.30
C GLN A 303 12.35 -24.42 13.03
N THR A 304 12.11 -23.28 13.68
CA THR A 304 10.84 -22.99 14.37
C THR A 304 9.83 -22.24 13.50
N GLY A 305 10.31 -21.39 12.59
CA GLY A 305 9.52 -20.42 11.83
C GLY A 305 9.05 -19.19 12.63
N CYS A 306 9.53 -19.02 13.87
CA CYS A 306 9.25 -17.86 14.72
C CYS A 306 10.35 -16.79 14.57
N VAL A 307 10.05 -15.51 14.84
CA VAL A 307 11.05 -14.42 14.80
C VAL A 307 12.24 -14.74 15.71
N ASP A 308 13.46 -14.63 15.18
CA ASP A 308 14.69 -14.80 15.95
C ASP A 308 15.03 -13.48 16.66
N TYR A 309 14.51 -13.34 17.88
CA TYR A 309 14.60 -12.10 18.66
C TYR A 309 16.02 -11.75 19.11
N ASP A 310 16.89 -12.74 19.28
CA ASP A 310 18.26 -12.52 19.74
C ASP A 310 19.18 -12.17 18.57
N LYS A 311 18.99 -12.79 17.38
CA LYS A 311 19.61 -12.32 16.13
C LYS A 311 19.01 -11.01 15.61
N LEU A 312 17.80 -10.63 16.01
CA LEU A 312 17.28 -9.28 15.85
C LEU A 312 18.02 -8.30 16.76
N GLU A 313 18.22 -8.59 18.05
CA GLU A 313 18.93 -7.69 18.96
C GLU A 313 20.39 -7.47 18.52
N GLU A 314 21.12 -8.55 18.23
CA GLU A 314 22.49 -8.53 17.70
C GLU A 314 22.61 -7.56 16.51
N LYS A 315 21.79 -7.77 15.47
CA LYS A 315 21.77 -6.91 14.28
C LYS A 315 21.35 -5.48 14.57
N ALA A 316 20.41 -5.23 15.48
CA ALA A 316 19.93 -3.90 15.79
C ALA A 316 20.98 -3.06 16.54
N LEU A 317 21.80 -3.69 17.37
CA LEU A 317 22.91 -3.05 18.08
C LEU A 317 24.07 -2.68 17.14
N ASP A 318 24.36 -3.51 16.15
CA ASP A 318 25.40 -3.26 15.13
C ASP A 318 24.93 -2.27 14.05
N PHE A 319 23.74 -2.49 13.49
CA PHE A 319 23.22 -1.71 12.37
C PHE A 319 22.64 -0.35 12.78
N ARG A 320 22.18 -0.19 14.02
CA ARG A 320 21.60 1.07 14.55
C ARG A 320 20.51 1.65 13.62
N PRO A 321 19.37 0.95 13.44
CA PRO A 321 18.23 1.54 12.74
C PRO A 321 17.69 2.75 13.50
N LYS A 322 17.18 3.75 12.77
CA LYS A 322 16.35 4.83 13.34
C LYS A 322 14.89 4.39 13.49
N ILE A 323 14.40 3.51 12.62
CA ILE A 323 13.09 2.84 12.76
C ILE A 323 13.27 1.32 12.77
N LEU A 324 12.81 0.69 13.84
CA LEU A 324 12.61 -0.75 13.92
C LEU A 324 11.12 -1.05 13.65
N ILE A 325 10.85 -1.96 12.73
CA ILE A 325 9.51 -2.27 12.23
C ILE A 325 9.11 -3.68 12.67
N CYS A 326 8.02 -3.80 13.40
CA CYS A 326 7.33 -5.08 13.68
C CYS A 326 6.00 -5.17 12.91
N GLY A 327 5.43 -6.36 12.79
CA GLY A 327 4.30 -6.62 11.89
C GLY A 327 4.74 -7.17 10.53
N GLY A 328 3.80 -7.71 9.75
CA GLY A 328 4.13 -8.46 8.53
C GLY A 328 2.93 -8.94 7.72
N SER A 329 3.20 -9.49 6.54
CA SER A 329 2.20 -9.95 5.56
C SER A 329 1.81 -11.43 5.72
N SER A 330 2.74 -12.24 6.23
CA SER A 330 2.71 -13.71 6.14
C SER A 330 3.40 -14.34 7.35
N TYR A 331 2.96 -14.01 8.57
CA TYR A 331 3.48 -14.56 9.82
C TYR A 331 2.30 -15.10 10.66
N PRO A 332 2.24 -16.41 11.00
CA PRO A 332 1.06 -17.04 11.60
C PRO A 332 1.01 -16.96 13.14
N ARG A 333 1.96 -16.26 13.78
CA ARG A 333 2.10 -16.18 15.24
C ARG A 333 1.86 -14.77 15.76
N GLU A 334 1.67 -14.63 17.08
CA GLU A 334 1.62 -13.31 17.74
C GLU A 334 3.03 -12.70 17.86
N TRP A 335 3.09 -11.40 18.18
CA TRP A 335 4.31 -10.61 18.21
C TRP A 335 4.66 -10.21 19.64
N ASP A 336 5.87 -10.51 20.10
CA ASP A 336 6.39 -9.99 21.37
C ASP A 336 6.79 -8.52 21.24
N TYR A 337 5.78 -7.64 21.35
CA TYR A 337 5.96 -6.19 21.32
C TYR A 337 6.84 -5.66 22.48
N ALA A 338 6.89 -6.37 23.62
CA ALA A 338 7.73 -6.01 24.75
C ALA A 338 9.22 -6.24 24.44
N ARG A 339 9.57 -7.40 23.87
CA ARG A 339 10.92 -7.70 23.36
C ARG A 339 11.32 -6.73 22.24
N PHE A 340 10.41 -6.40 21.31
CA PHE A 340 10.65 -5.37 20.30
C PHE A 340 10.95 -3.99 20.91
N ARG A 341 10.20 -3.56 21.93
CA ARG A 341 10.47 -2.30 22.66
C ARG A 341 11.82 -2.33 23.37
N GLN A 342 12.16 -3.41 24.07
CA GLN A 342 13.48 -3.55 24.71
C GLN A 342 14.62 -3.40 23.71
N ILE A 343 14.49 -3.96 22.50
CA ILE A 343 15.51 -3.87 21.45
C ILE A 343 15.57 -2.45 20.88
N ALA A 344 14.42 -1.83 20.61
CA ALA A 344 14.32 -0.45 20.13
C ALA A 344 14.96 0.55 21.11
N ASP A 345 14.66 0.42 22.41
CA ASP A 345 15.22 1.28 23.47
C ASP A 345 16.73 1.05 23.69
N LYS A 346 17.26 -0.15 23.37
CA LYS A 346 18.70 -0.44 23.42
C LYS A 346 19.47 0.14 22.23
N CYS A 347 18.90 0.09 21.02
CA CYS A 347 19.58 0.58 19.81
C CYS A 347 19.38 2.09 19.57
N GLY A 348 18.30 2.68 20.11
CA GLY A 348 17.92 4.09 19.95
C GLY A 348 16.83 4.34 18.90
N ALA A 349 16.04 3.31 18.54
CA ALA A 349 15.08 3.36 17.44
C ALA A 349 13.66 3.76 17.87
N VAL A 350 12.95 4.42 16.96
CA VAL A 350 11.48 4.50 16.96
C VAL A 350 10.92 3.11 16.64
N LEU A 351 9.95 2.61 17.42
CA LEU A 351 9.28 1.35 17.15
C LEU A 351 7.97 1.58 16.38
N LEU A 352 7.97 1.16 15.11
CA LEU A 352 6.80 1.10 14.25
C LEU A 352 6.16 -0.29 14.30
N CYS A 353 4.83 -0.37 14.39
CA CYS A 353 4.10 -1.60 14.05
C CYS A 353 3.25 -1.41 12.80
N ASP A 354 3.50 -2.19 11.75
CA ASP A 354 2.58 -2.37 10.64
C ASP A 354 1.59 -3.50 10.98
N MET A 355 0.45 -3.12 11.55
CA MET A 355 -0.60 -4.06 11.94
C MET A 355 -1.54 -4.45 10.79
N ALA A 356 -1.22 -4.10 9.54
CA ALA A 356 -2.15 -4.11 8.41
C ALA A 356 -2.88 -5.44 8.13
N GLN A 357 -2.32 -6.57 8.58
CA GLN A 357 -2.96 -7.88 8.50
C GLN A 357 -3.91 -8.17 9.68
N ILE A 358 -3.54 -7.78 10.89
CA ILE A 358 -4.19 -8.19 12.16
C ILE A 358 -4.98 -7.07 12.85
N SER A 359 -5.09 -5.89 12.24
CA SER A 359 -5.76 -4.71 12.80
C SER A 359 -7.20 -4.97 13.28
N GLY A 360 -7.96 -5.85 12.61
CA GLY A 360 -9.27 -6.27 13.09
C GLY A 360 -9.22 -7.05 14.41
N LEU A 361 -8.26 -7.97 14.55
CA LEU A 361 -8.05 -8.76 15.76
C LEU A 361 -7.62 -7.86 16.94
N ILE A 362 -6.79 -6.85 16.68
CA ILE A 362 -6.35 -5.88 17.70
C ILE A 362 -7.55 -5.04 18.17
N ALA A 363 -8.35 -4.49 17.26
CA ALA A 363 -9.55 -3.72 17.62
C ALA A 363 -10.56 -4.55 18.43
N ALA A 364 -10.78 -5.81 18.03
CA ALA A 364 -11.60 -6.77 18.76
C ALA A 364 -10.99 -7.22 20.11
N LYS A 365 -9.73 -6.88 20.41
CA LYS A 365 -8.96 -7.33 21.58
C LYS A 365 -8.82 -8.86 21.63
N GLU A 366 -8.49 -9.45 20.48
CA GLU A 366 -8.33 -10.89 20.24
C GLU A 366 -6.87 -11.30 19.97
N CYS A 367 -5.91 -10.37 20.06
CA CYS A 367 -4.47 -10.62 20.15
C CYS A 367 -3.79 -9.47 20.92
N ALA A 368 -2.48 -9.60 21.21
CA ALA A 368 -1.71 -8.53 21.86
C ALA A 368 -1.78 -7.18 21.12
N SER A 369 -1.80 -6.07 21.86
CA SER A 369 -1.94 -4.72 21.30
C SER A 369 -0.58 -4.04 21.08
N PRO A 370 -0.23 -3.58 19.86
CA PRO A 370 1.01 -2.83 19.62
C PRO A 370 1.00 -1.46 20.31
N PHE A 371 -0.18 -0.88 20.60
CA PHE A 371 -0.34 0.47 21.15
C PHE A 371 0.18 0.63 22.59
N GLU A 372 0.41 -0.46 23.31
CA GLU A 372 1.09 -0.41 24.61
C GLU A 372 2.60 -0.06 24.44
N TYR A 373 3.25 -0.61 23.42
CA TYR A 373 4.72 -0.61 23.27
C TYR A 373 5.25 0.29 22.17
N CYS A 374 4.54 0.39 21.03
CA CYS A 374 5.01 1.07 19.83
C CYS A 374 4.90 2.59 19.98
N ASP A 375 5.63 3.32 19.14
CA ASP A 375 5.56 4.78 19.01
C ASP A 375 4.53 5.20 17.98
N ILE A 376 4.45 4.41 16.90
CA ILE A 376 3.62 4.62 15.73
C ILE A 376 3.06 3.26 15.32
N VAL A 377 1.80 3.24 14.89
CA VAL A 377 1.13 2.05 14.37
C VAL A 377 0.49 2.38 13.04
N THR A 378 0.92 1.72 11.97
CA THR A 378 0.35 1.83 10.62
C THR A 378 -0.55 0.64 10.32
N SER A 379 -1.54 0.85 9.44
CA SER A 379 -2.39 -0.25 8.97
C SER A 379 -2.95 0.01 7.58
N THR A 380 -3.36 -1.06 6.89
CA THR A 380 -4.42 -0.96 5.88
C THR A 380 -5.79 -1.05 6.53
N THR A 381 -6.79 -0.48 5.87
CA THR A 381 -8.17 -0.47 6.35
C THR A 381 -9.06 -1.61 5.80
N HIS A 382 -8.56 -2.41 4.84
CA HIS A 382 -9.38 -3.33 4.03
C HIS A 382 -9.25 -4.83 4.35
N LYS A 383 -8.33 -5.25 5.23
CA LYS A 383 -8.05 -6.68 5.48
C LYS A 383 -8.99 -7.24 6.55
N SER A 384 -8.45 -7.72 7.69
CA SER A 384 -9.27 -8.11 8.85
C SER A 384 -10.22 -6.98 9.30
N LEU A 385 -9.80 -5.71 9.20
CA LEU A 385 -10.63 -4.53 9.52
C LEU A 385 -11.89 -4.35 8.65
N ARG A 386 -11.95 -4.99 7.47
CA ARG A 386 -13.16 -5.05 6.59
C ARG A 386 -13.74 -3.69 6.15
N GLY A 387 -12.91 -2.65 6.08
CA GLY A 387 -13.27 -1.33 5.54
C GLY A 387 -12.81 -1.11 4.08
N PRO A 388 -12.87 0.14 3.59
CA PRO A 388 -12.47 0.48 2.21
C PRO A 388 -10.95 0.33 1.99
N ARG A 389 -10.51 0.30 0.72
CA ARG A 389 -9.07 0.20 0.38
C ARG A 389 -8.33 1.52 0.61
N GLY A 390 -7.67 1.64 1.76
CA GLY A 390 -6.64 2.66 2.03
C GLY A 390 -5.71 2.29 3.18
N GLY A 391 -5.05 3.30 3.74
CA GLY A 391 -4.17 3.21 4.91
C GLY A 391 -4.58 4.15 6.05
N ILE A 392 -3.90 4.01 7.19
CA ILE A 392 -4.09 4.83 8.39
C ILE A 392 -2.80 4.83 9.21
N ILE A 393 -2.46 5.95 9.84
CA ILE A 393 -1.29 6.11 10.72
C ILE A 393 -1.77 6.59 12.09
N PHE A 394 -1.47 5.84 13.14
CA PHE A 394 -1.61 6.27 14.53
C PHE A 394 -0.24 6.63 15.09
N PHE A 395 -0.15 7.68 15.91
CA PHE A 395 1.11 8.15 16.48
C PHE A 395 0.92 8.69 17.90
N ARG A 396 1.92 8.53 18.77
CA ARG A 396 1.87 9.07 20.13
C ARG A 396 1.87 10.60 20.16
N LYS A 397 1.14 11.12 21.14
CA LYS A 397 1.07 12.53 21.55
C LYS A 397 1.45 12.65 23.03
N GLY A 398 1.52 13.89 23.53
CA GLY A 398 1.81 14.15 24.94
C GLY A 398 3.28 13.92 25.34
N PRO A 399 3.56 13.64 26.64
CA PRO A 399 4.92 13.53 27.16
C PRO A 399 5.61 12.19 26.84
N LYS A 400 6.93 12.24 26.60
CA LYS A 400 7.80 11.06 26.43
C LYS A 400 8.07 10.38 27.78
N PRO A 401 8.03 9.03 27.88
CA PRO A 401 8.39 8.34 29.12
C PRO A 401 9.88 8.48 29.48
N ARG A 402 10.17 9.03 30.67
CA ARG A 402 11.52 9.34 31.24
C ARG A 402 12.54 8.18 31.35
N LYS A 403 12.25 6.99 30.80
CA LYS A 403 13.11 5.79 30.88
C LYS A 403 13.41 5.11 29.55
N ARG A 404 12.91 5.62 28.42
CA ARG A 404 13.31 5.09 27.10
C ARG A 404 14.72 5.59 26.78
N GLY A 405 15.63 4.67 26.51
CA GLY A 405 17.07 4.90 26.53
C GLY A 405 17.59 5.74 25.35
N MET A 406 17.53 7.07 25.45
CA MET A 406 18.26 7.94 24.53
C MET A 406 19.77 7.85 24.76
N LEU A 407 20.41 6.88 24.11
CA LEU A 407 21.83 6.92 23.81
C LEU A 407 22.11 8.00 22.75
N LEU A 408 22.19 9.24 23.23
CA LEU A 408 23.02 10.35 22.75
C LEU A 408 23.00 10.69 21.23
N ASN A 409 22.64 11.94 20.95
CA ASN A 409 23.12 12.80 19.84
C ASN A 409 22.29 12.94 18.54
N GLN A 410 21.08 12.35 18.40
CA GLN A 410 20.08 12.84 17.42
C GLN A 410 18.66 12.76 17.98
N GLY A 411 17.87 13.82 17.80
CA GLY A 411 16.51 13.99 18.34
C GLY A 411 16.44 15.14 19.35
N ASP A 412 15.54 16.09 19.11
CA ASP A 412 15.38 17.30 19.92
C ASP A 412 15.08 17.01 21.41
N GLY A 413 15.62 17.84 22.30
CA GLY A 413 15.64 17.67 23.76
C GLY A 413 14.29 17.89 24.45
N GLY A 414 13.19 17.96 23.70
CA GLY A 414 11.85 18.17 24.22
C GLY A 414 11.25 16.91 24.85
N ASP A 415 10.77 17.04 26.09
CA ASP A 415 10.05 16.04 26.91
C ASP A 415 8.71 15.55 26.30
N ARG A 416 8.36 15.91 25.05
CA ARG A 416 7.09 15.61 24.37
C ARG A 416 7.30 14.95 23.01
N TYR A 417 6.30 14.18 22.56
CA TYR A 417 6.27 13.63 21.21
C TYR A 417 5.96 14.70 20.16
N ASP A 418 6.67 14.63 19.05
CA ASP A 418 6.70 15.56 17.91
C ASP A 418 6.21 14.89 16.60
N PHE A 419 5.64 13.69 16.71
CA PHE A 419 5.21 12.88 15.56
C PHE A 419 4.02 13.48 14.79
N GLU A 420 3.12 14.19 15.46
CA GLU A 420 1.87 14.68 14.87
C GLU A 420 2.11 15.63 13.69
N GLU A 421 2.91 16.67 13.90
CA GLU A 421 3.30 17.64 12.86
C GLU A 421 4.06 16.94 11.73
N LYS A 422 5.08 16.15 12.08
CA LYS A 422 5.96 15.47 11.13
C LYS A 422 5.23 14.48 10.23
N ILE A 423 4.32 13.67 10.78
CA ILE A 423 3.55 12.67 10.03
C ILE A 423 2.48 13.35 9.19
N ASN A 424 1.77 14.35 9.72
CA ASN A 424 0.77 15.07 8.95
C ASN A 424 1.42 15.78 7.76
N PHE A 425 2.53 16.51 7.97
CA PHE A 425 3.32 17.16 6.91
C PHE A 425 3.85 16.14 5.87
N ALA A 426 4.29 14.96 6.33
CA ALA A 426 4.77 13.91 5.44
C ALA A 426 3.67 13.28 4.58
N VAL A 427 2.44 13.20 5.08
CA VAL A 427 1.27 12.80 4.28
C VAL A 427 0.90 13.92 3.29
N PHE A 428 0.72 15.15 3.77
CA PHE A 428 0.46 16.34 2.97
C PHE A 428 1.16 17.56 3.61
N PRO A 429 1.99 18.33 2.88
CA PRO A 429 2.11 18.38 1.41
C PRO A 429 3.22 17.50 0.81
N ALA A 430 3.98 16.73 1.61
CA ALA A 430 5.23 16.15 1.11
C ALA A 430 5.10 14.93 0.16
N LEU A 431 3.99 14.19 0.19
CA LEU A 431 3.81 12.94 -0.58
C LEU A 431 2.47 12.79 -1.31
N GLN A 432 1.37 13.27 -0.73
CA GLN A 432 0.04 13.21 -1.32
C GLN A 432 -0.50 14.62 -1.60
N GLY A 433 -1.56 14.72 -2.41
CA GLY A 433 -2.36 15.93 -2.61
C GLY A 433 -3.72 15.78 -1.95
N GLY A 434 -4.79 16.16 -2.66
CA GLY A 434 -6.19 16.06 -2.23
C GLY A 434 -6.57 14.72 -1.58
N PRO A 435 -7.08 14.71 -0.33
CA PRO A 435 -7.60 13.51 0.32
C PRO A 435 -8.81 12.90 -0.39
N HIS A 436 -8.93 11.57 -0.35
CA HIS A 436 -10.05 10.84 -0.95
C HIS A 436 -11.25 10.79 0.01
N ASN A 437 -12.07 11.85 0.01
CA ASN A 437 -13.13 12.04 1.01
C ASN A 437 -14.24 10.97 0.99
N ASN A 438 -14.51 10.37 -0.17
CA ASN A 438 -15.37 9.19 -0.31
C ASN A 438 -14.81 7.95 0.43
N HIS A 439 -13.49 7.72 0.37
CA HIS A 439 -12.82 6.70 1.17
C HIS A 439 -12.87 7.03 2.68
N ILE A 440 -12.62 8.28 3.07
CA ILE A 440 -12.64 8.69 4.49
C ILE A 440 -14.04 8.49 5.10
N ALA A 441 -15.13 8.83 4.39
CA ALA A 441 -16.49 8.55 4.82
C ALA A 441 -16.79 7.04 4.92
N ALA A 442 -16.39 6.27 3.91
CA ALA A 442 -16.52 4.81 3.92
C ALA A 442 -15.71 4.15 5.06
N LEU A 443 -14.58 4.74 5.45
CA LEU A 443 -13.76 4.32 6.57
C LEU A 443 -14.44 4.64 7.90
N ALA A 444 -15.05 5.83 8.05
CA ALA A 444 -15.83 6.19 9.23
C ALA A 444 -17.03 5.24 9.43
N ILE A 445 -17.64 4.73 8.36
CA ILE A 445 -18.69 3.69 8.42
C ILE A 445 -18.10 2.36 8.89
N ALA A 446 -16.99 1.90 8.30
CA ALA A 446 -16.33 0.66 8.70
C ALA A 446 -15.89 0.68 10.17
N LEU A 447 -15.27 1.78 10.63
CA LEU A 447 -14.83 1.93 12.03
C LEU A 447 -16.00 1.93 13.02
N LYS A 448 -17.18 2.44 12.63
CA LYS A 448 -18.41 2.29 13.43
C LYS A 448 -18.81 0.83 13.59
N GLN A 449 -18.61 -0.01 12.57
CA GLN A 449 -18.87 -1.46 12.65
C GLN A 449 -17.78 -2.19 13.46
N VAL A 450 -16.51 -1.80 13.33
CA VAL A 450 -15.39 -2.40 14.08
C VAL A 450 -15.59 -2.27 15.61
N ALA A 451 -16.25 -1.20 16.06
CA ALA A 451 -16.52 -0.94 17.47
C ALA A 451 -17.69 -1.74 18.07
N THR A 452 -18.38 -2.63 17.34
CA THR A 452 -19.58 -3.33 17.85
C THR A 452 -19.28 -4.75 18.38
N PRO A 453 -20.13 -5.30 19.28
CA PRO A 453 -19.96 -6.67 19.79
C PRO A 453 -19.98 -7.74 18.69
N GLU A 454 -20.79 -7.55 17.64
CA GLU A 454 -20.91 -8.49 16.52
C GLU A 454 -19.62 -8.56 15.71
N TYR A 455 -18.89 -7.43 15.58
CA TYR A 455 -17.57 -7.43 14.96
C TYR A 455 -16.52 -8.16 15.80
N LYS A 456 -16.58 -8.06 17.14
CA LYS A 456 -15.73 -8.88 18.02
C LYS A 456 -16.07 -10.37 17.88
N MET A 457 -17.34 -10.75 17.82
CA MET A 457 -17.76 -12.14 17.58
C MET A 457 -17.25 -12.65 16.21
N TYR A 458 -17.31 -11.82 15.17
CA TYR A 458 -16.73 -12.11 13.85
C TYR A 458 -15.21 -12.35 13.93
N MET A 459 -14.45 -11.49 14.62
CA MET A 459 -13.00 -11.67 14.81
C MET A 459 -12.64 -12.91 15.64
N GLN A 460 -13.44 -13.26 16.64
CA GLN A 460 -13.32 -14.53 17.36
C GLN A 460 -13.52 -15.71 16.41
N GLN A 461 -14.57 -15.69 15.59
CA GLN A 461 -14.84 -16.75 14.63
C GLN A 461 -13.73 -16.87 13.57
N VAL A 462 -13.14 -15.76 13.12
CA VAL A 462 -11.96 -15.74 12.23
C VAL A 462 -10.78 -16.53 12.84
N LYS A 463 -10.48 -16.36 14.14
CA LYS A 463 -9.44 -17.15 14.84
C LYS A 463 -9.84 -18.62 15.02
N LYS A 464 -11.10 -18.92 15.34
CA LYS A 464 -11.58 -20.32 15.46
C LYS A 464 -11.46 -21.06 14.11
N ASN A 465 -11.96 -20.45 13.05
CA ASN A 465 -11.91 -20.99 11.68
C ASN A 465 -10.46 -21.24 11.22
N ALA A 466 -9.53 -20.33 11.54
CA ALA A 466 -8.11 -20.51 11.20
C ALA A 466 -7.47 -21.70 11.93
N ARG A 467 -7.84 -21.90 13.21
CA ARG A 467 -7.41 -23.05 14.02
C ARG A 467 -8.06 -24.36 13.57
N ALA A 468 -9.35 -24.34 13.22
CA ALA A 468 -10.07 -25.48 12.67
C ALA A 468 -9.42 -25.94 11.36
N LEU A 469 -9.22 -25.03 10.39
CA LEU A 469 -8.51 -25.32 9.14
C LEU A 469 -7.09 -25.86 9.38
N ALA A 470 -6.33 -25.26 10.30
CA ALA A 470 -4.98 -25.72 10.62
C ALA A 470 -5.00 -27.16 11.17
N ALA A 471 -5.88 -27.46 12.13
CA ALA A 471 -6.07 -28.80 12.66
C ALA A 471 -6.54 -29.80 11.57
N ALA A 472 -7.43 -29.37 10.68
CA ALA A 472 -7.96 -30.17 9.57
C ALA A 472 -6.90 -30.60 8.56
N LEU A 473 -5.92 -29.73 8.32
CA LEU A 473 -4.75 -29.99 7.46
C LEU A 473 -3.72 -30.86 8.20
N LEU A 474 -3.42 -30.57 9.47
CA LEU A 474 -2.50 -31.36 10.29
C LEU A 474 -2.97 -32.81 10.48
N ARG A 475 -4.28 -33.04 10.75
CA ARG A 475 -4.89 -34.39 10.82
C ARG A 475 -4.78 -35.18 9.52
N ARG A 476 -4.48 -34.52 8.39
CA ARG A 476 -4.29 -35.11 7.07
C ARG A 476 -2.82 -35.04 6.60
N ASN A 477 -1.89 -34.94 7.56
CA ASN A 477 -0.42 -34.95 7.38
C ASN A 477 0.18 -33.78 6.59
N CYS A 478 -0.52 -32.65 6.49
CA CYS A 478 0.04 -31.43 5.89
C CYS A 478 1.05 -30.76 6.83
N ARG A 479 2.21 -30.33 6.31
CA ARG A 479 3.20 -29.55 7.06
C ARG A 479 2.80 -28.07 7.09
N LEU A 480 2.56 -27.51 8.28
CA LEU A 480 2.36 -26.07 8.47
C LEU A 480 3.64 -25.42 9.02
N ILE A 481 3.99 -24.22 8.54
CA ILE A 481 5.09 -23.44 9.14
C ILE A 481 4.69 -23.03 10.56
N THR A 482 5.62 -23.17 11.52
CA THR A 482 5.35 -23.08 12.98
C THR A 482 4.35 -24.12 13.53
N GLY A 483 3.89 -25.09 12.74
CA GLY A 483 2.96 -26.14 13.16
C GLY A 483 1.53 -25.69 13.51
N GLY A 484 1.13 -24.46 13.18
CA GLY A 484 -0.21 -23.94 13.52
C GLY A 484 -0.39 -22.46 13.25
N THR A 485 -1.35 -21.83 13.94
CA THR A 485 -1.59 -20.37 13.88
C THR A 485 -2.27 -19.85 15.14
N ASP A 486 -1.94 -18.60 15.50
CA ASP A 486 -2.59 -17.83 16.56
C ASP A 486 -3.44 -16.66 16.01
N ASN A 487 -3.46 -16.46 14.69
CA ASN A 487 -4.17 -15.36 14.04
C ASN A 487 -5.11 -15.87 12.93
N HIS A 488 -5.41 -15.05 11.92
CA HIS A 488 -6.37 -15.32 10.85
C HIS A 488 -5.80 -16.06 9.63
N MET A 489 -4.51 -16.42 9.64
CA MET A 489 -3.84 -17.05 8.50
C MET A 489 -2.94 -18.22 8.91
N LEU A 490 -2.70 -19.13 7.97
CA LEU A 490 -1.70 -20.19 8.06
C LEU A 490 -0.80 -20.19 6.83
N LEU A 491 0.37 -20.83 6.97
CA LEU A 491 1.31 -21.09 5.89
C LEU A 491 1.43 -22.61 5.71
N TRP A 492 1.00 -23.12 4.57
CA TRP A 492 1.12 -24.54 4.23
C TRP A 492 2.38 -24.74 3.36
N ASP A 493 3.26 -25.63 3.83
CA ASP A 493 4.45 -26.08 3.13
C ASP A 493 4.12 -27.31 2.27
N LEU A 494 4.22 -27.12 0.95
CA LEU A 494 3.89 -28.13 -0.06
C LEU A 494 5.09 -28.98 -0.47
N ARG A 495 6.29 -28.75 0.10
CA ARG A 495 7.52 -29.49 -0.26
C ARG A 495 7.38 -31.00 -0.05
N ASN A 496 6.66 -31.42 1.01
CA ASN A 496 6.36 -32.83 1.28
C ASN A 496 5.50 -33.50 0.19
N LEU A 497 4.82 -32.73 -0.66
CA LEU A 497 4.04 -33.20 -1.81
C LEU A 497 4.82 -33.08 -3.14
N GLY A 498 6.07 -32.60 -3.11
CA GLY A 498 6.89 -32.35 -4.29
C GLY A 498 6.39 -31.20 -5.18
N LEU A 499 5.45 -30.38 -4.68
CA LEU A 499 4.81 -29.27 -5.38
C LEU A 499 5.53 -27.94 -5.16
N THR A 500 5.20 -26.95 -5.98
CA THR A 500 5.49 -25.54 -5.72
C THR A 500 4.19 -24.77 -5.49
N GLY A 501 4.25 -23.70 -4.71
CA GLY A 501 3.10 -22.82 -4.48
C GLY A 501 2.51 -22.27 -5.78
N LYS A 502 3.34 -22.02 -6.81
CA LYS A 502 2.89 -21.59 -8.15
C LYS A 502 2.01 -22.64 -8.85
N ASN A 503 2.40 -23.91 -8.81
CA ASN A 503 1.65 -24.97 -9.49
C ASN A 503 0.34 -25.27 -8.75
N PHE A 504 0.37 -25.29 -7.42
CA PHE A 504 -0.82 -25.50 -6.59
C PHE A 504 -1.81 -24.34 -6.67
N GLU A 505 -1.35 -23.09 -6.54
CA GLU A 505 -2.16 -21.88 -6.71
C GLU A 505 -2.94 -21.89 -8.03
N LYS A 506 -2.29 -22.27 -9.15
CA LYS A 506 -2.96 -22.29 -10.45
C LYS A 506 -4.01 -23.40 -10.60
N VAL A 507 -3.83 -24.53 -9.90
CA VAL A 507 -4.88 -25.58 -9.81
C VAL A 507 -6.04 -25.12 -8.95
N CYS A 508 -5.76 -24.45 -7.82
CA CYS A 508 -6.79 -23.86 -6.96
C CYS A 508 -7.63 -22.81 -7.72
N GLU A 509 -6.98 -21.90 -8.45
CA GLU A 509 -7.63 -20.91 -9.32
C GLU A 509 -8.55 -21.59 -10.35
N PHE A 510 -8.07 -22.66 -11.01
CA PHE A 510 -8.86 -23.47 -11.94
C PHE A 510 -10.04 -24.22 -11.28
N CYS A 511 -10.03 -24.39 -9.96
CA CYS A 511 -11.10 -24.98 -9.16
C CYS A 511 -11.95 -23.94 -8.41
N HIS A 512 -11.80 -22.64 -8.70
CA HIS A 512 -12.45 -21.52 -8.00
C HIS A 512 -12.15 -21.45 -6.49
N ILE A 513 -10.93 -21.85 -6.10
CA ILE A 513 -10.36 -21.66 -4.76
C ILE A 513 -9.26 -20.58 -4.85
N THR A 514 -9.49 -19.41 -4.27
CA THR A 514 -8.64 -18.24 -4.49
C THR A 514 -7.66 -18.08 -3.31
N LEU A 515 -6.38 -18.39 -3.52
CA LEU A 515 -5.31 -18.29 -2.51
C LEU A 515 -4.01 -17.77 -3.15
N ASN A 516 -2.95 -17.52 -2.36
CA ASN A 516 -1.68 -17.01 -2.90
C ASN A 516 -0.46 -17.86 -2.49
N LYS A 517 0.44 -18.09 -3.46
CA LYS A 517 1.80 -18.57 -3.23
C LYS A 517 2.62 -17.59 -2.38
N VAL A 518 3.59 -18.13 -1.64
CA VAL A 518 4.59 -17.38 -0.88
C VAL A 518 5.95 -18.07 -0.97
N THR A 519 7.03 -17.31 -0.82
CA THR A 519 8.33 -17.89 -0.48
C THR A 519 8.41 -18.14 1.03
N THR A 520 9.13 -19.20 1.42
CA THR A 520 9.35 -19.63 2.81
C THR A 520 10.78 -20.14 2.95
N PHE A 521 11.26 -20.32 4.18
CA PHE A 521 12.55 -20.96 4.43
C PHE A 521 12.42 -22.49 4.52
N ASP A 522 13.43 -23.21 4.04
CA ASP A 522 13.65 -24.61 4.42
C ASP A 522 14.34 -24.70 5.79
N ASP A 523 14.44 -25.93 6.28
CA ASP A 523 15.02 -26.30 7.57
C ASP A 523 16.53 -25.98 7.69
N ASN A 524 17.18 -25.64 6.57
CA ASN A 524 18.58 -25.23 6.45
C ASN A 524 18.74 -23.69 6.28
N GLY A 525 17.65 -22.93 6.13
CA GLY A 525 17.68 -21.49 5.88
C GLY A 525 17.74 -21.06 4.41
N ASN A 526 17.51 -21.96 3.44
CA ASN A 526 17.36 -21.63 2.03
C ASN A 526 15.95 -21.11 1.71
N ILE A 527 15.82 -20.15 0.78
CA ILE A 527 14.52 -19.66 0.32
C ILE A 527 13.91 -20.67 -0.68
N THR A 528 12.67 -21.09 -0.45
CA THR A 528 11.93 -22.01 -1.33
C THR A 528 10.62 -21.41 -1.83
N PRO A 529 10.15 -21.78 -3.05
CA PRO A 529 8.84 -21.43 -3.58
C PRO A 529 7.75 -22.45 -3.19
N GLY A 530 7.96 -23.21 -2.11
CA GLY A 530 7.10 -24.32 -1.70
C GLY A 530 5.85 -23.94 -0.90
N GLY A 531 5.69 -22.66 -0.53
CA GLY A 531 4.62 -22.23 0.38
C GLY A 531 3.37 -21.69 -0.32
N VAL A 532 2.22 -21.86 0.32
CA VAL A 532 1.03 -21.03 0.13
C VAL A 532 0.56 -20.42 1.44
N ARG A 533 -0.01 -19.22 1.36
CA ARG A 533 -0.66 -18.52 2.47
C ARG A 533 -2.17 -18.61 2.27
N ILE A 534 -2.85 -19.07 3.31
CA ILE A 534 -4.30 -19.24 3.36
C ILE A 534 -4.81 -18.48 4.58
N GLY A 535 -5.94 -17.78 4.47
CA GLY A 535 -6.56 -17.09 5.60
C GLY A 535 -8.09 -17.10 5.54
N THR A 536 -8.69 -16.82 6.68
CA THR A 536 -10.13 -17.02 6.93
C THR A 536 -11.05 -15.78 6.88
N PRO A 537 -10.61 -14.50 6.87
CA PRO A 537 -11.52 -13.35 7.00
C PRO A 537 -12.67 -13.28 5.98
N ALA A 538 -12.41 -13.56 4.70
CA ALA A 538 -13.39 -13.42 3.62
C ALA A 538 -14.54 -14.44 3.75
N MET A 539 -14.26 -15.74 3.75
CA MET A 539 -15.32 -16.76 3.94
C MET A 539 -15.99 -16.66 5.32
N THR A 540 -15.27 -16.24 6.37
CA THR A 540 -15.92 -15.98 7.67
C THR A 540 -16.90 -14.80 7.60
N SER A 541 -16.65 -13.79 6.75
CA SER A 541 -17.61 -12.70 6.50
C SER A 541 -18.88 -13.16 5.75
N ARG A 542 -18.83 -14.29 5.05
CA ARG A 542 -19.99 -14.94 4.42
C ARG A 542 -20.80 -15.83 5.37
N GLY A 543 -20.31 -16.03 6.60
CA GLY A 543 -20.97 -16.82 7.64
C GLY A 543 -20.36 -18.21 7.90
N CYS A 544 -19.30 -18.61 7.19
CA CYS A 544 -18.67 -19.92 7.39
C CYS A 544 -18.12 -20.12 8.80
N LEU A 545 -18.33 -21.32 9.36
CA LEU A 545 -17.91 -21.77 10.70
C LEU A 545 -16.82 -22.86 10.60
N GLU A 546 -16.42 -23.43 11.74
CA GLU A 546 -15.30 -24.38 11.83
C GLU A 546 -15.47 -25.59 10.89
N ALA A 547 -16.67 -26.17 10.83
CA ALA A 547 -16.99 -27.31 9.98
C ALA A 547 -16.86 -27.01 8.48
N ASP A 548 -17.22 -25.79 8.06
CA ASP A 548 -17.09 -25.33 6.68
C ASP A 548 -15.61 -25.23 6.27
N PHE A 549 -14.77 -24.75 7.18
CA PHE A 549 -13.32 -24.73 7.00
C PHE A 549 -12.69 -26.14 7.02
N GLU A 550 -13.32 -27.12 7.68
CA GLU A 550 -12.92 -28.53 7.65
C GLU A 550 -13.28 -29.25 6.34
N ILE A 551 -14.31 -28.75 5.62
CA ILE A 551 -14.64 -29.09 4.23
C ILE A 551 -13.67 -28.38 3.26
N MET A 552 -13.38 -27.09 3.45
CA MET A 552 -12.37 -26.37 2.64
C MET A 552 -10.99 -27.05 2.71
N ALA A 553 -10.62 -27.62 3.86
CA ALA A 553 -9.41 -28.43 4.01
C ALA A 553 -9.36 -29.66 3.06
N GLU A 554 -10.51 -30.27 2.79
CA GLU A 554 -10.61 -31.39 1.85
C GLU A 554 -10.51 -30.92 0.40
N PHE A 555 -11.20 -29.83 0.02
CA PHE A 555 -11.06 -29.24 -1.32
C PHE A 555 -9.62 -28.82 -1.62
N LEU A 556 -8.93 -28.21 -0.66
CA LEU A 556 -7.51 -27.86 -0.73
C LEU A 556 -6.61 -29.09 -0.97
N LEU A 557 -6.88 -30.20 -0.27
CA LEU A 557 -6.14 -31.45 -0.45
C LEU A 557 -6.48 -32.14 -1.78
N ARG A 558 -7.72 -32.07 -2.25
CA ARG A 558 -8.12 -32.58 -3.57
C ARG A 558 -7.42 -31.81 -4.69
N ALA A 559 -7.35 -30.48 -4.59
CA ALA A 559 -6.56 -29.65 -5.50
C ALA A 559 -5.06 -30.02 -5.47
N ALA A 560 -4.50 -30.39 -4.30
CA ALA A 560 -3.10 -30.80 -4.18
C ALA A 560 -2.83 -32.17 -4.81
N GLN A 561 -3.77 -33.11 -4.72
CA GLN A 561 -3.73 -34.38 -5.46
C GLN A 561 -3.76 -34.15 -6.97
N ILE A 562 -4.68 -33.31 -7.46
CA ILE A 562 -4.78 -32.95 -8.89
C ILE A 562 -3.47 -32.31 -9.38
N ALA A 563 -2.93 -31.34 -8.63
CA ALA A 563 -1.64 -30.72 -8.94
C ALA A 563 -0.50 -31.74 -9.01
N SER A 564 -0.52 -32.75 -8.13
CA SER A 564 0.50 -33.81 -8.10
C SER A 564 0.39 -34.76 -9.29
N SER A 565 -0.84 -35.10 -9.72
CA SER A 565 -1.08 -35.90 -10.92
C SER A 565 -0.69 -35.16 -12.20
N VAL A 566 -1.15 -33.92 -12.38
CA VAL A 566 -0.80 -33.09 -13.55
C VAL A 566 0.72 -32.86 -13.62
N GLN A 567 1.39 -32.65 -12.49
CA GLN A 567 2.85 -32.50 -12.47
C GLN A 567 3.62 -33.81 -12.80
N ARG A 568 3.02 -34.98 -12.52
CA ARG A 568 3.58 -36.29 -12.88
C ARG A 568 3.40 -36.59 -14.36
N GLU A 569 2.26 -36.25 -14.94
CA GLU A 569 1.91 -36.55 -16.34
C GLU A 569 2.46 -35.52 -17.34
N HIS A 570 2.47 -34.24 -16.98
CA HIS A 570 2.90 -33.14 -17.84
C HIS A 570 4.22 -32.48 -17.40
N GLY A 571 4.82 -32.93 -16.30
CA GLY A 571 6.08 -32.41 -15.77
C GLY A 571 5.96 -31.05 -15.07
N LYS A 572 7.11 -30.48 -14.69
CA LYS A 572 7.22 -29.23 -13.90
C LYS A 572 7.31 -27.95 -14.73
N LEU A 573 7.45 -28.03 -16.06
CA LEU A 573 7.61 -26.85 -16.92
C LEU A 573 6.27 -26.08 -17.03
N PRO A 574 6.24 -24.74 -16.84
CA PRO A 574 4.98 -24.01 -16.76
C PRO A 574 4.06 -24.18 -17.97
N LYS A 575 4.59 -24.24 -19.19
CA LYS A 575 3.79 -24.40 -20.42
C LYS A 575 3.13 -25.79 -20.52
N SER A 576 3.83 -26.86 -20.11
CA SER A 576 3.25 -28.21 -20.16
C SER A 576 2.31 -28.46 -18.99
N PHE A 577 2.65 -27.97 -17.78
CA PHE A 577 1.77 -28.05 -16.61
C PHE A 577 0.42 -27.36 -16.85
N LEU A 578 0.41 -26.14 -17.40
CA LEU A 578 -0.82 -25.42 -17.77
C LEU A 578 -1.70 -26.23 -18.74
N LYS A 579 -1.09 -26.84 -19.77
CA LYS A 579 -1.81 -27.67 -20.74
C LYS A 579 -2.49 -28.91 -20.11
N GLY A 580 -1.98 -29.40 -18.98
CA GLY A 580 -2.61 -30.49 -18.22
C GLY A 580 -3.79 -30.06 -17.33
N LEU A 581 -4.06 -28.75 -17.23
CA LEU A 581 -5.25 -28.19 -16.57
C LEU A 581 -6.42 -28.03 -17.53
N GLU A 582 -6.13 -27.83 -18.82
CA GLU A 582 -7.12 -27.65 -19.88
C GLU A 582 -8.01 -28.90 -20.02
N ASN A 583 -9.33 -28.73 -19.89
CA ASN A 583 -10.34 -29.79 -19.98
C ASN A 583 -10.16 -30.97 -18.98
N ASN A 584 -9.41 -30.76 -17.89
CA ASN A 584 -9.15 -31.79 -16.90
C ASN A 584 -10.43 -32.12 -16.09
N LYS A 585 -10.87 -33.38 -16.14
CA LYS A 585 -12.14 -33.82 -15.52
C LYS A 585 -12.15 -33.68 -14.00
N GLU A 586 -11.02 -33.89 -13.32
CA GLU A 586 -10.94 -33.74 -11.85
C GLU A 586 -11.05 -32.27 -11.42
N ILE A 587 -10.57 -31.34 -12.25
CA ILE A 587 -10.73 -29.90 -12.05
C ILE A 587 -12.20 -29.48 -12.23
N ILE A 588 -12.87 -29.99 -13.27
CA ILE A 588 -14.28 -29.67 -13.55
C ILE A 588 -15.19 -30.18 -12.41
N ASP A 589 -14.97 -31.41 -11.94
CA ASP A 589 -15.67 -31.96 -10.76
C ASP A 589 -15.40 -31.13 -9.49
N LEU A 590 -14.13 -30.85 -9.17
CA LEU A 590 -13.80 -30.11 -7.96
C LEU A 590 -14.35 -28.68 -8.01
N ARG A 591 -14.29 -28.00 -9.17
CA ARG A 591 -14.91 -26.69 -9.38
C ARG A 591 -16.42 -26.73 -9.13
N ALA A 592 -17.15 -27.67 -9.73
CA ALA A 592 -18.59 -27.77 -9.55
C ALA A 592 -18.97 -27.97 -8.06
N ARG A 593 -18.20 -28.76 -7.32
CA ARG A 593 -18.39 -28.96 -5.87
C ARG A 593 -18.01 -27.72 -5.05
N VAL A 594 -16.98 -26.98 -5.45
CA VAL A 594 -16.58 -25.70 -4.84
C VAL A 594 -17.66 -24.62 -5.05
N GLU A 595 -18.15 -24.44 -6.29
CA GLU A 595 -19.21 -23.48 -6.59
C GLU A 595 -20.51 -23.82 -5.86
N SER A 596 -20.91 -25.09 -5.86
CA SER A 596 -22.11 -25.57 -5.16
C SER A 596 -22.01 -25.45 -3.64
N PHE A 597 -20.81 -25.44 -3.06
CA PHE A 597 -20.57 -25.18 -1.64
C PHE A 597 -20.58 -23.66 -1.35
N ALA A 598 -19.78 -22.88 -2.07
CA ALA A 598 -19.68 -21.43 -1.88
C ALA A 598 -21.03 -20.71 -2.04
N SER A 599 -21.87 -21.16 -2.98
CA SER A 599 -23.20 -20.60 -3.25
C SER A 599 -24.22 -20.80 -2.12
N GLN A 600 -23.91 -21.58 -1.07
CA GLN A 600 -24.80 -21.74 0.10
C GLN A 600 -24.66 -20.59 1.11
N PHE A 601 -23.60 -19.78 1.01
CA PHE A 601 -23.29 -18.73 1.96
C PHE A 601 -23.63 -17.34 1.41
N ALA A 602 -24.15 -16.47 2.27
CA ALA A 602 -24.49 -15.08 1.93
C ALA A 602 -23.27 -14.31 1.40
N MET A 603 -23.51 -13.20 0.71
CA MET A 603 -22.46 -12.28 0.27
C MET A 603 -22.65 -10.89 0.87
N PRO A 604 -21.70 -10.37 1.67
CA PRO A 604 -21.75 -8.98 2.12
C PRO A 604 -21.64 -8.01 0.92
N GLY A 605 -22.63 -7.13 0.78
CA GLY A 605 -22.61 -6.04 -0.20
C GLY A 605 -23.77 -6.06 -1.20
N PHE A 606 -24.33 -7.23 -1.51
CA PHE A 606 -25.48 -7.38 -2.42
C PHE A 606 -26.31 -8.62 -2.03
N ASP A 607 -27.60 -8.60 -2.40
CA ASP A 607 -28.44 -9.81 -2.38
C ASP A 607 -28.30 -10.55 -3.73
N VAL A 608 -28.54 -11.87 -3.73
CA VAL A 608 -28.09 -12.82 -4.78
C VAL A 608 -29.20 -13.24 -5.73
#